data_AF-A0A151JP77-F1
#
_entry.id   AF-A0A151JP77-F1
#
_cell.length_a   1.000
_cell.length_b   1.000
_cell.length_c   1.000
_cell.angle_alpha   90.00
_cell.angle_beta   90.00
_cell.angle_gamma   90.00
#
_symmetry.space_group_name_H-M   'P 1'
#
loop_
_entity.id
_entity.type
_entity.pdbx_description
1 polymer ?
#
loop_
_entity_poly.entity_id
_entity_poly.type
_entity_poly.pdbx_seq_one_letter_code
_entity_poly.pdbx_strand_id
1 'polypeptide(L)'
;MAAMLKPSVEYNRRSAIIEGLRVRSSTTEIIRFFEYPRLSVYDVAKYTASEQSNEDSSLPARKIHSKERTARNPAVIKRAPNSPDLNPLNYYVWSVVERVTNKSRHPNVTSLRTTIEAAFVGMDSATLQRTCERFRQRIEAIIQANGGYIE
;
A
#
# COMPACT_ATOMS: atom_id res chain seq x y z
N MET A 1 -6.58 -0.48 32.53
CA MET A 1 -7.24 0.83 32.38
C MET A 1 -6.48 1.61 31.31
N ALA A 2 -7.09 1.85 30.15
CA ALA A 2 -6.47 2.61 29.07
C ALA A 2 -6.49 4.09 29.44
N ALA A 3 -5.32 4.72 29.55
CA ALA A 3 -5.21 6.16 29.67
C ALA A 3 -5.75 6.78 28.38
N MET A 4 -6.94 7.40 28.44
CA MET A 4 -7.46 8.23 27.36
C MET A 4 -6.48 9.39 27.17
N LEU A 5 -5.66 9.31 26.13
CA LEU A 5 -4.84 10.42 25.66
C LEU A 5 -5.78 11.62 25.47
N LYS A 6 -5.52 12.74 26.16
CA LYS A 6 -6.26 13.99 25.94
C LYS A 6 -6.18 14.31 24.44
N PRO A 7 -7.32 14.46 23.74
CA PRO A 7 -7.31 14.80 22.33
C PRO A 7 -6.53 16.10 22.12
N SER A 8 -5.64 16.13 21.13
CA SER A 8 -4.95 17.37 20.79
C SER A 8 -5.94 18.41 20.27
N VAL A 9 -5.65 19.70 20.47
CA VAL A 9 -6.48 20.79 19.92
C VAL A 9 -6.66 20.64 18.42
N GLU A 10 -5.61 20.18 17.73
CA GLU A 10 -5.66 19.92 16.29
C GLU A 10 -6.60 18.78 15.92
N TYR A 11 -6.63 17.70 16.73
CA TYR A 11 -7.56 16.60 16.55
C TYR A 11 -9.02 17.06 16.68
N ASN A 12 -9.31 17.86 17.71
CA ASN A 12 -10.65 18.39 17.92
C ASN A 12 -11.11 19.29 16.75
N ARG A 13 -10.19 20.10 16.20
CA ARG A 13 -10.48 20.94 15.02
C ARG A 13 -10.79 20.10 13.78
N ARG A 14 -9.99 19.06 13.50
CA ARG A 14 -10.23 18.16 12.36
C ARG A 14 -11.56 17.43 12.48
N SER A 15 -11.88 16.93 13.67
CA SER A 15 -13.17 16.26 13.94
C SER A 15 -14.37 17.19 13.73
N ALA A 16 -14.28 18.44 14.19
CA ALA A 16 -15.35 19.42 13.97
C ALA A 16 -15.57 19.75 12.49
N ILE A 17 -14.48 19.85 11.71
CA ILE A 17 -14.57 20.08 10.25
C ILE A 17 -15.23 18.89 9.56
N ILE A 18 -14.86 17.65 9.91
CA ILE A 18 -15.41 16.42 9.32
C ILE A 18 -16.92 16.31 9.60
N GLU A 19 -17.34 16.55 10.85
CA GLU A 19 -18.76 16.52 11.20
C GLU A 19 -19.55 17.64 10.51
N GLY A 20 -18.99 18.85 10.38
CA GLY A 20 -19.61 19.93 9.62
C GLY A 20 -19.82 19.58 8.13
N LEU A 21 -18.84 18.92 7.51
CA LEU A 21 -18.95 18.45 6.13
C LEU A 21 -20.00 17.32 5.99
N ARG A 22 -20.09 16.43 6.97
CA ARG A 22 -21.08 15.34 7.00
C ARG A 22 -22.52 15.86 7.10
N VAL A 23 -22.74 16.96 7.81
CA VAL A 23 -24.03 17.66 7.90
C VAL A 23 -24.31 18.54 6.67
N ARG A 24 -23.50 18.39 5.60
CA ARG A 24 -23.64 19.05 4.29
C ARG A 24 -23.50 20.58 4.35
N SER A 25 -22.84 21.11 5.38
CA SER A 25 -22.44 22.52 5.43
C SER A 25 -21.34 22.79 4.41
N SER A 26 -21.39 23.95 3.77
CA SER A 26 -20.35 24.34 2.82
C SER A 26 -19.03 24.65 3.55
N THR A 27 -17.89 24.45 2.88
CA THR A 27 -16.57 24.80 3.43
C THR A 27 -16.50 26.26 3.87
N THR A 28 -17.20 27.16 3.18
CA THR A 28 -17.31 28.59 3.52
C THR A 28 -18.06 28.84 4.83
N GLU A 29 -19.13 28.08 5.11
CA GLU A 29 -19.87 28.16 6.37
C GLU A 29 -19.02 27.64 7.54
N ILE A 30 -18.31 26.54 7.34
CA ILE A 30 -17.40 25.98 8.35
C ILE A 30 -16.28 26.96 8.70
N ILE A 31 -15.67 27.62 7.70
CA ILE A 31 -14.65 28.66 7.90
C ILE A 31 -15.24 29.83 8.69
N ARG A 32 -16.45 30.28 8.37
CA ARG A 32 -17.08 31.42 9.03
C ARG A 32 -17.52 31.11 10.45
N PHE A 33 -18.05 29.91 10.69
CA PHE A 33 -18.63 29.52 11.97
C PHE A 33 -17.57 29.14 13.02
N PHE A 34 -16.54 28.39 12.61
CA PHE A 34 -15.48 27.95 13.52
C PHE A 34 -14.21 28.83 13.46
N GLU A 35 -14.18 29.84 12.59
CA GLU A 35 -13.05 30.74 12.37
C GLU A 35 -11.72 30.02 12.07
N TYR A 36 -11.79 28.86 11.42
CA TYR A 36 -10.60 28.08 11.08
C TYR A 36 -9.88 28.62 9.84
N PRO A 37 -8.54 28.50 9.76
CA PRO A 37 -7.79 28.87 8.58
C PRO A 37 -8.33 28.15 7.34
N ARG A 38 -8.56 28.89 6.25
CA ARG A 38 -9.10 28.32 4.99
C ARG A 38 -8.32 27.08 4.56
N LEU A 39 -6.99 27.15 4.61
CA LEU A 39 -6.10 26.02 4.28
C LEU A 39 -6.44 24.75 5.05
N SER A 40 -6.67 24.85 6.36
CA SER A 40 -6.99 23.67 7.19
C SER A 40 -8.32 23.02 6.82
N VAL A 41 -9.34 23.83 6.49
CA VAL A 41 -10.65 23.34 6.08
C VAL A 41 -10.58 22.70 4.69
N TYR A 42 -9.86 23.32 3.75
CA TYR A 42 -9.68 22.78 2.40
C TYR A 42 -8.86 21.49 2.39
N ASP A 43 -7.79 21.42 3.19
CA ASP A 43 -7.00 20.20 3.31
C ASP A 43 -7.86 19.05 3.83
N VAL A 44 -8.57 19.25 4.94
CA VAL A 44 -9.46 18.21 5.51
C VAL A 44 -10.57 17.83 4.53
N ALA A 45 -11.27 18.80 3.92
CA ALA A 45 -12.34 18.53 2.96
C ALA A 45 -11.86 17.71 1.75
N LYS A 46 -10.65 18.00 1.27
CA LYS A 46 -10.03 17.26 0.17
C LYS A 46 -9.75 15.80 0.55
N TYR A 47 -9.26 15.55 1.77
CA TYR A 47 -9.07 14.19 2.27
C TYR A 47 -10.41 13.46 2.48
N THR A 48 -11.41 14.11 3.07
CA THR A 48 -12.74 13.51 3.30
C THR A 48 -13.42 13.11 1.98
N ALA A 49 -13.35 13.98 0.95
CA ALA A 49 -13.89 13.66 -0.38
C ALA A 49 -13.13 12.51 -1.06
N SER A 50 -11.82 12.40 -0.83
CA SER A 50 -11.01 11.29 -1.33
C SER A 50 -11.28 9.97 -0.60
N GLU A 51 -11.72 9.97 0.66
CA GLU A 51 -12.09 8.74 1.36
C GLU A 51 -13.42 8.18 0.86
N GLN A 52 -14.42 9.04 0.62
CA GLN A 52 -15.73 8.64 0.08
C GLN A 52 -15.66 8.06 -1.33
N SER A 53 -14.71 8.49 -2.17
CA SER A 53 -14.53 7.91 -3.52
C SER A 53 -13.87 6.53 -3.52
N ASN A 54 -13.31 6.09 -2.39
CA ASN A 54 -12.58 4.83 -2.27
C ASN A 54 -13.40 3.72 -1.59
N GLU A 55 -14.64 4.01 -1.17
CA GLU A 55 -15.51 3.09 -0.44
C GLU A 55 -16.00 1.89 -1.28
N ASP A 56 -15.86 1.95 -2.61
CA ASP A 56 -16.10 0.84 -3.54
C ASP A 56 -14.85 -0.01 -3.83
N SER A 57 -13.71 0.26 -3.19
CA SER A 57 -12.48 -0.52 -3.36
C SER A 57 -12.15 -1.32 -2.10
N SER A 58 -12.43 -2.62 -2.15
CA SER A 58 -12.35 -3.56 -1.04
C SER A 58 -10.93 -4.03 -0.67
N LEU A 59 -9.96 -3.12 -0.56
CA LEU A 59 -8.64 -3.38 0.06
C LEU A 59 -8.09 -2.11 0.74
N PRO A 60 -7.58 -2.15 1.99
CA PRO A 60 -7.08 -0.96 2.67
C PRO A 60 -5.83 -0.43 1.95
N ALA A 61 -5.96 0.77 1.40
CA ALA A 61 -4.99 1.43 0.56
C ALA A 61 -3.64 1.65 1.28
N ARG A 62 -2.63 0.90 0.85
CA ARG A 62 -1.25 1.42 0.83
C ARG A 62 -1.28 2.72 0.01
N LYS A 63 -0.87 3.83 0.62
CA LYS A 63 -0.77 5.18 0.02
C LYS A 63 -0.13 5.14 -1.37
N ILE A 64 -0.91 5.35 -2.44
CA ILE A 64 -0.41 5.45 -3.82
C ILE A 64 -0.03 6.90 -4.19
N HIS A 65 -0.60 7.93 -3.56
CA HIS A 65 -0.45 9.31 -4.04
C HIS A 65 0.82 10.06 -3.63
N SER A 66 1.78 9.46 -2.91
CA SER A 66 3.00 10.17 -2.49
C SER A 66 4.28 9.76 -3.21
N LYS A 67 4.25 8.81 -4.16
CA LYS A 67 5.47 8.28 -4.80
C LYS A 67 5.72 8.76 -6.23
N GLU A 68 4.81 9.52 -6.82
CA GLU A 68 4.97 10.00 -8.20
C GLU A 68 5.95 11.19 -8.34
N ARG A 69 6.38 11.78 -7.21
CA ARG A 69 7.48 12.75 -7.20
C ARG A 69 8.73 12.09 -6.64
N THR A 70 9.77 11.96 -7.48
CA THR A 70 11.16 11.57 -7.15
C THR A 70 11.59 10.14 -7.50
N ALA A 71 11.25 9.67 -8.70
CA ALA A 71 12.10 8.73 -9.41
C ALA A 71 12.15 9.16 -10.88
N ARG A 72 13.33 9.16 -11.51
CA ARG A 72 13.45 9.20 -12.99
C ARG A 72 12.54 8.08 -13.51
N ASN A 73 11.35 8.40 -13.99
CA ASN A 73 10.28 7.43 -14.25
C ASN A 73 10.83 6.23 -15.04
N PRO A 74 11.08 5.05 -14.43
CA PRO A 74 11.07 3.85 -15.23
C PRO A 74 9.63 3.71 -15.74
N ALA A 75 9.44 3.37 -17.02
CA ALA A 75 8.12 3.10 -17.55
C ALA A 75 7.39 2.14 -16.59
N VAL A 76 6.34 2.61 -15.92
CA VAL A 76 5.57 1.79 -14.99
C VAL A 76 4.91 0.71 -15.83
N ILE A 77 5.38 -0.53 -15.69
CA ILE A 77 4.82 -1.67 -16.41
C ILE A 77 3.41 -1.90 -15.90
N LYS A 78 2.41 -1.71 -16.78
CA LYS A 78 1.01 -2.00 -16.47
C LYS A 78 0.87 -3.49 -16.14
N ARG A 79 0.28 -3.80 -15.00
CA ARG A 79 -0.01 -5.18 -14.56
C ARG A 79 -1.52 -5.37 -14.47
N ALA A 80 -1.98 -6.57 -14.82
CA ALA A 80 -3.35 -6.97 -14.59
C ALA A 80 -3.62 -7.12 -13.08
N PRO A 81 -4.83 -6.78 -12.61
CA PRO A 81 -5.22 -7.04 -11.23
C PRO A 81 -5.23 -8.55 -10.95
N ASN A 82 -4.94 -8.94 -9.71
CA ASN A 82 -4.98 -10.34 -9.25
C ASN A 82 -4.07 -11.33 -10.01
N SER A 83 -2.95 -10.86 -10.57
CA SER A 83 -1.99 -11.73 -11.28
C SER A 83 -0.68 -11.91 -10.49
N PRO A 84 -0.67 -12.71 -9.41
CA PRO A 84 0.57 -13.01 -8.68
C PRO A 84 1.60 -13.73 -9.57
N ASP A 85 1.13 -14.48 -10.58
CA ASP A 85 1.93 -15.23 -11.54
C ASP A 85 2.80 -14.34 -12.44
N LEU A 86 2.48 -13.04 -12.50
CA LEU A 86 3.23 -12.02 -13.23
C LEU A 86 4.11 -11.16 -12.32
N ASN A 87 4.34 -11.58 -11.07
CA ASN A 87 5.24 -10.89 -10.16
C ASN A 87 6.38 -11.81 -9.71
N PRO A 88 7.64 -11.60 -10.17
CA PRO A 88 8.79 -12.40 -9.75
C PRO A 88 8.98 -12.50 -8.24
N LEU A 89 8.56 -11.47 -7.51
CA LEU A 89 8.56 -11.52 -6.06
C LEU A 89 7.59 -12.58 -5.50
N ASN A 90 6.41 -12.71 -6.09
CA ASN A 90 5.36 -13.62 -5.61
C ASN A 90 5.61 -15.06 -6.04
N TYR A 91 5.82 -15.31 -7.34
CA TYR A 91 5.95 -16.70 -7.82
C TYR A 91 7.32 -17.33 -7.51
N TYR A 92 8.30 -16.55 -7.04
CA TYR A 92 9.63 -17.08 -6.72
C TYR A 92 10.21 -16.57 -5.40
N VAL A 93 10.53 -15.27 -5.29
CA VAL A 93 11.34 -14.75 -4.17
C VAL A 93 10.69 -15.05 -2.82
N TRP A 94 9.40 -14.81 -2.66
CA TRP A 94 8.70 -15.09 -1.41
C TRP A 94 8.72 -16.56 -1.04
N SER A 95 8.59 -17.47 -2.01
CA SER A 95 8.69 -18.91 -1.75
C SER A 95 10.07 -19.31 -1.22
N VAL A 96 11.15 -18.64 -1.64
CA VAL A 96 12.51 -18.88 -1.14
C VAL A 96 12.66 -18.33 0.28
N VAL A 97 12.24 -17.07 0.50
CA VAL A 97 12.30 -16.44 1.83
C VAL A 97 11.52 -17.28 2.84
N GLU A 98 10.28 -17.64 2.51
CA GLU A 98 9.40 -18.45 3.36
C GLU A 98 10.03 -19.80 3.71
N ARG A 99 10.57 -20.51 2.71
CA ARG A 99 11.28 -21.78 2.93
C ARG A 99 12.51 -21.65 3.81
N VAL A 100 13.18 -20.50 3.83
CA VAL A 100 14.37 -20.27 4.66
C VAL A 100 13.97 -19.87 6.08
N THR A 101 13.07 -18.91 6.22
CA THR A 101 12.64 -18.38 7.53
C THR A 101 11.88 -19.43 8.33
N ASN A 102 11.00 -20.20 7.68
CA ASN A 102 10.14 -21.14 8.38
C ASN A 102 10.85 -22.43 8.82
N LYS A 103 12.15 -22.61 8.52
CA LYS A 103 12.96 -23.73 9.02
C LYS A 103 13.12 -23.75 10.54
N SER A 104 13.01 -22.58 11.17
CA SER A 104 13.18 -22.43 12.60
C SER A 104 12.15 -21.49 13.18
N ARG A 105 11.75 -21.72 14.43
CA ARG A 105 10.89 -20.79 15.15
C ARG A 105 11.69 -19.56 15.58
N HIS A 106 11.14 -18.37 15.38
CA HIS A 106 11.77 -17.13 15.82
C HIS A 106 11.19 -16.66 17.17
N PRO A 107 12.05 -16.39 18.18
CA PRO A 107 11.58 -15.96 19.51
C PRO A 107 11.10 -14.51 19.54
N ASN A 108 11.50 -13.68 18.57
CA ASN A 108 11.12 -12.28 18.48
C ASN A 108 11.24 -11.75 17.04
N VAL A 109 10.71 -10.55 16.83
CA VAL A 109 10.69 -9.88 15.52
C VAL A 109 12.10 -9.61 14.99
N THR A 110 13.08 -9.31 15.85
CA THR A 110 14.47 -9.09 15.44
C THR A 110 15.08 -10.35 14.83
N SER A 111 14.90 -11.51 15.47
CA SER A 111 15.38 -12.80 14.95
C SER A 111 14.74 -13.15 13.60
N LEU A 112 13.43 -12.92 13.46
CA LEU A 112 12.73 -13.12 12.18
C LEU A 112 13.30 -12.19 11.10
N ARG A 113 13.45 -10.89 11.42
CA ARG A 113 13.99 -9.89 10.51
C ARG A 113 15.41 -10.24 10.04
N THR A 114 16.30 -10.61 10.95
CA THR A 114 17.67 -11.03 10.62
C THR A 114 17.68 -12.23 9.68
N THR A 115 16.77 -13.19 9.89
CA THR A 115 16.67 -14.38 9.03
C THR A 115 16.14 -14.03 7.64
N ILE A 116 15.16 -13.13 7.55
CA ILE A 116 14.66 -12.61 6.27
C ILE A 116 15.80 -11.89 5.52
N GLU A 117 16.51 -10.98 6.17
CA GLU A 117 17.63 -10.23 5.56
C GLU A 117 18.73 -11.19 5.07
N ALA A 118 19.10 -12.19 5.88
CA ALA A 118 20.05 -13.22 5.48
C ALA A 118 19.56 -14.05 4.29
N ALA A 119 18.26 -14.38 4.23
CA ALA A 119 17.67 -15.10 3.10
C ALA A 119 17.79 -14.29 1.80
N PHE A 120 17.55 -12.97 1.84
CA PHE A 120 17.73 -12.10 0.67
C PHE A 120 19.20 -12.01 0.23
N VAL A 121 20.14 -11.85 1.18
CA VAL A 121 21.58 -11.77 0.88
C VAL A 121 22.12 -13.09 0.31
N GLY A 122 21.61 -14.22 0.80
CA GLY A 122 22.03 -15.55 0.36
C GLY A 122 21.41 -16.02 -0.97
N MET A 123 20.52 -15.25 -1.60
CA MET A 123 19.95 -15.65 -2.89
C MET A 123 20.97 -15.54 -4.02
N ASP A 124 21.09 -16.62 -4.80
CA ASP A 124 21.92 -16.63 -6.00
C ASP A 124 21.40 -15.65 -7.05
N SER A 125 22.25 -14.68 -7.41
CA SER A 125 21.93 -13.65 -8.40
C SER A 125 21.64 -14.25 -9.78
N ALA A 126 22.35 -15.32 -10.18
CA ALA A 126 22.11 -15.97 -11.46
C ALA A 126 20.72 -16.63 -11.50
N THR A 127 20.26 -17.18 -10.38
CA THR A 127 18.91 -17.73 -10.27
C THR A 127 17.85 -16.63 -10.26
N LEU A 128 18.08 -15.50 -9.61
CA LEU A 128 17.17 -14.34 -9.69
C LEU A 128 17.04 -13.82 -11.12
N GLN A 129 18.15 -13.74 -11.86
CA GLN A 129 18.13 -13.34 -13.27
C GLN A 129 17.30 -14.32 -14.12
N ARG A 130 17.54 -15.62 -13.98
CA ARG A 130 16.74 -16.66 -14.65
C ARG A 130 15.25 -16.57 -14.32
N THR A 131 14.91 -16.27 -13.07
CA THR A 131 13.52 -16.02 -12.66
C THR A 131 12.92 -14.83 -13.41
N CYS A 132 13.62 -13.71 -13.52
CA CYS A 132 13.16 -12.56 -14.29
C CYS A 132 13.01 -12.88 -15.79
N GLU A 133 13.91 -13.67 -16.36
CA GLU A 133 13.85 -14.10 -17.77
C GLU A 133 12.60 -14.94 -18.07
N ARG A 134 12.13 -15.73 -17.11
CA ARG A 134 10.86 -16.50 -17.21
C ARG A 134 9.62 -15.63 -17.29
N PHE A 135 9.69 -14.34 -16.98
CA PHE A 135 8.53 -13.45 -17.04
C PHE A 135 7.84 -13.46 -18.41
N ARG A 136 8.62 -13.48 -19.50
CA ARG A 136 8.08 -13.57 -20.86
C ARG A 136 7.33 -14.89 -21.09
N GLN A 137 7.94 -16.00 -20.73
CA GLN A 137 7.33 -17.33 -20.87
C GLN A 137 6.02 -17.45 -20.06
N ARG A 138 5.97 -16.85 -18.87
CA ARG A 138 4.73 -16.81 -18.06
C ARG A 138 3.64 -15.97 -18.71
N ILE A 139 3.96 -14.84 -19.34
CA ILE A 139 2.98 -14.07 -20.12
C ILE A 139 2.44 -14.92 -21.28
N GLU A 140 3.32 -15.57 -22.03
CA GLU A 140 2.95 -16.44 -23.16
C GLU A 140 2.02 -17.58 -22.70
N ALA A 141 2.32 -18.20 -21.56
CA ALA A 141 1.47 -19.24 -20.98
C ALA A 141 0.08 -18.70 -20.55
N ILE A 142 0.01 -17.49 -19.99
CA ILE A 142 -1.28 -16.85 -19.67
C ILE A 142 -2.08 -16.54 -20.94
N ILE A 143 -1.41 -16.10 -22.02
CA ILE A 143 -2.07 -15.88 -23.32
C ILE A 143 -2.62 -17.21 -23.86
N GLN A 144 -1.84 -18.29 -23.79
CA GLN A 144 -2.28 -19.63 -24.19
C GLN A 144 -3.44 -20.15 -23.33
N ALA A 145 -3.45 -19.82 -22.04
CA ALA A 145 -4.55 -20.11 -21.12
C ALA A 145 -5.73 -19.14 -21.26
N ASN A 146 -5.74 -18.26 -22.26
CA ASN A 146 -6.77 -17.25 -22.49
C ASN A 146 -7.06 -16.37 -21.26
N GLY A 147 -6.01 -15.97 -20.54
CA GLY A 147 -6.09 -15.19 -19.30
C GLY A 147 -6.30 -16.03 -18.03
N GLY A 148 -6.30 -17.36 -18.14
CA GLY A 148 -6.37 -18.27 -17.00
C GLY A 148 -5.12 -18.26 -16.10
N TYR A 149 -5.26 -18.85 -14.91
CA TYR A 149 -4.16 -19.04 -13.96
C TYR A 149 -3.15 -20.07 -14.49
N ILE A 150 -1.88 -19.87 -14.13
CA ILE A 150 -0.78 -20.76 -14.48
C ILE A 150 0.07 -21.05 -13.23
N GLU A 151 0.66 -22.25 -13.16
CA GLU A 151 1.60 -22.63 -12.09
C GLU A 151 3.06 -22.30 -12.47
#